data_AF-A0A8T7KT98-F1
#
_entry.id   AF-A0A8T7KT98-F1
#
_cell.length_a   1.000
_cell.length_b   1.000
_cell.length_c   1.000
_cell.angle_alpha   90.00
_cell.angle_beta   90.00
_cell.angle_gamma   90.00
#
_symmetry.space_group_name_H-M   'P 1'
#
loop_
_entity.id
_entity.type
_entity.pdbx_description
1 polymer ?
#
loop_
_entity_poly.entity_id
_entity_poly.type
_entity_poly.pdbx_seq_one_letter_code
_entity_poly.pdbx_strand_id
1 'polypeptide(L)'
;MNVNKSSLFWGILLIAGGGLALAQQMGYIDQFSETIWMWVFAAVSLLAFLSYALSGWKEWGWLFPAGVFGGLAVTVALATSSVDTAAVGSPLFFGLLVPFAAAYLTDRSKNWWALIPGGVMLFLAMTTLLVDSVGGEWVGSMFLFLIGLSFLVVYLNNRTRTWALLVAYILGVLSIAPAMASGRGDMAAYFGPVFLFAVGLPFFVLYFRSVENWWAIIPAGVMTMLAIIATLAIAGWVRDTQTGGYSNAILMGGLAVTFAVVWLRHARPWAKVVSIVLAGLTIVSVFFASYYEIFWPVAIILVGGYLLYTALRPKTVH
;
A
#
# COMPACT_ATOMS: atom_id res chain seq x y z
N MET A 1 -26.57 5.27 -30.52
CA MET A 1 -25.61 5.48 -29.41
C MET A 1 -25.58 6.98 -29.09
N ASN A 2 -26.10 7.39 -27.93
CA ASN A 2 -25.97 8.78 -27.49
C ASN A 2 -24.54 8.99 -26.99
N VAL A 3 -23.70 9.58 -27.85
CA VAL A 3 -22.34 9.96 -27.47
C VAL A 3 -22.44 11.09 -26.45
N ASN A 4 -21.94 10.86 -25.24
CA ASN A 4 -21.89 11.89 -24.22
C ASN A 4 -20.85 12.94 -24.67
N LYS A 5 -21.33 14.10 -25.15
CA LYS A 5 -20.51 15.16 -25.75
C LYS A 5 -19.33 15.58 -24.87
N SER A 6 -19.50 15.53 -23.54
CA SER A 6 -18.43 15.79 -22.57
C SER A 6 -17.31 14.74 -22.66
N SER A 7 -17.66 13.45 -22.66
CA SER A 7 -16.66 12.37 -22.79
C SER A 7 -15.92 12.39 -24.12
N LEU A 8 -16.60 12.77 -25.21
CA LEU A 8 -15.99 12.91 -26.53
C LEU A 8 -15.00 14.08 -26.55
N PHE A 9 -15.37 15.23 -25.97
CA PHE A 9 -14.51 16.41 -25.87
C PHE A 9 -13.23 16.10 -25.07
N TRP A 10 -13.37 15.52 -23.88
CA TRP A 10 -12.21 15.16 -23.05
C TRP A 10 -11.36 14.07 -23.71
N GLY A 11 -11.98 13.09 -24.38
CA GLY A 11 -11.27 12.06 -25.13
C GLY A 11 -10.41 12.64 -26.25
N ILE A 12 -10.97 13.53 -27.08
CA ILE A 12 -10.23 14.21 -28.16
C ILE A 12 -9.08 15.04 -27.59
N LEU A 13 -9.34 15.79 -26.50
CA LEU A 13 -8.34 16.64 -25.87
C LEU A 13 -7.17 15.83 -25.30
N LEU A 14 -7.44 14.69 -24.66
CA LEU A 14 -6.41 13.79 -24.13
C LEU A 14 -5.59 13.13 -25.25
N ILE A 15 -6.23 12.72 -26.35
CA ILE A 15 -5.54 12.13 -27.50
C ILE A 15 -4.65 13.18 -28.18
N ALA A 16 -5.16 14.39 -28.39
CA ALA A 16 -4.38 15.47 -29.00
C ALA A 16 -3.21 15.91 -28.11
N GLY A 17 -3.45 16.08 -26.81
CA GLY A 17 -2.41 16.42 -25.84
C GLY A 17 -1.34 15.32 -25.71
N GLY A 18 -1.75 14.05 -25.62
CA GLY A 18 -0.85 12.92 -25.58
C GLY A 18 -0.05 12.74 -26.88
N GLY A 19 -0.69 12.94 -28.03
CA GLY A 19 -0.02 12.93 -29.33
C GLY A 19 1.02 14.04 -29.47
N LEU A 20 0.71 15.25 -28.99
CA LEU A 20 1.66 16.37 -28.97
C LEU A 20 2.84 16.08 -28.05
N ALA A 21 2.60 15.56 -26.84
CA ALA A 21 3.66 15.18 -25.91
C ALA A 21 4.58 14.09 -26.49
N LEU A 22 4.00 13.09 -27.16
CA LEU A 22 4.76 12.02 -27.80
C LEU A 22 5.57 12.52 -29.00
N ALA A 23 4.99 13.41 -29.82
CA ALA A 23 5.71 14.04 -30.94
C ALA A 23 6.90 14.88 -30.45
N GLN A 24 6.76 15.59 -29.33
CA GLN A 24 7.86 16.31 -28.69
C GLN A 24 8.95 15.36 -28.16
N GLN A 25 8.55 14.26 -27.52
CA GLN A 25 9.51 13.28 -26.98
C GLN A 25 10.28 12.54 -28.09
N MET A 26 9.66 12.31 -29.24
CA MET A 26 10.31 11.71 -30.42
C MET A 26 11.15 12.72 -31.23
N GLY A 27 11.17 14.00 -30.85
CA GLY A 27 11.93 15.04 -31.54
C GLY A 27 11.31 15.51 -32.86
N TYR A 28 10.03 15.22 -33.10
CA TYR A 28 9.31 15.74 -34.27
C TYR A 28 8.88 17.20 -34.10
N ILE A 29 8.77 17.68 -32.86
CA ILE A 29 8.40 19.05 -32.51
C ILE A 29 9.35 19.52 -31.39
N ASP A 30 9.83 20.75 -31.48
CA ASP A 30 10.61 21.36 -30.41
C ASP A 30 9.81 21.41 -29.10
N GLN A 31 10.50 21.23 -27.98
CA GLN A 31 9.88 21.37 -26.67
C GLN A 31 9.50 22.83 -26.44
N PHE A 32 8.23 23.07 -26.12
CA PHE A 32 7.78 24.39 -25.70
C PHE A 32 8.48 24.81 -24.41
N SER A 33 8.77 26.10 -24.28
CA SER A 33 9.32 26.68 -23.06
C SER A 33 8.44 26.32 -21.85
N GLU A 34 9.09 25.96 -20.74
CA GLU A 34 8.44 25.69 -19.45
C GLU A 34 7.54 26.85 -19.00
N THR A 35 7.89 28.09 -19.35
CA THR A 35 7.07 29.28 -19.08
C THR A 35 5.72 29.22 -19.78
N ILE A 36 5.64 28.68 -21.00
CA ILE A 36 4.37 28.53 -21.73
C ILE A 36 3.48 27.53 -20.99
N TRP A 37 4.02 26.38 -20.58
CA TRP A 37 3.27 25.37 -19.83
C TRP A 37 2.81 25.89 -18.46
N MET A 38 3.63 26.69 -17.77
CA MET A 38 3.25 27.37 -16.53
C MET A 38 1.99 28.22 -16.71
N TRP A 39 1.93 29.05 -17.76
CA TRP A 39 0.76 29.88 -18.05
C TRP A 39 -0.46 29.07 -18.48
N VAL A 40 -0.26 28.01 -19.27
CA VAL A 40 -1.34 27.08 -19.65
C VAL A 40 -1.96 26.44 -18.41
N PHE A 41 -1.14 25.89 -17.51
CA PHE A 41 -1.62 25.30 -16.27
C PHE A 41 -2.31 26.34 -15.37
N ALA A 42 -1.76 27.54 -15.24
CA ALA A 42 -2.40 28.63 -14.49
C ALA A 42 -3.77 29.02 -15.07
N ALA A 43 -3.89 29.09 -16.40
CA ALA A 43 -5.15 29.40 -17.07
C ALA A 43 -6.20 28.30 -16.85
N VAL A 44 -5.83 27.02 -17.01
CA VAL A 44 -6.74 25.89 -16.76
C VAL A 44 -7.18 25.85 -15.29
N SER A 45 -6.25 26.10 -14.36
CA SER A 45 -6.54 26.20 -12.94
C SER A 45 -7.57 27.30 -12.64
N LEU A 46 -7.36 28.50 -13.22
CA LEU A 46 -8.27 29.63 -13.04
C LEU A 46 -9.65 29.35 -13.62
N LEU A 47 -9.73 28.76 -14.82
CA LEU A 47 -11.01 28.39 -15.43
C LEU A 47 -11.76 27.37 -14.57
N ALA A 48 -11.09 26.34 -14.07
CA ALA A 48 -11.68 25.35 -13.18
C ALA A 48 -12.17 25.97 -11.86
N PHE A 49 -11.39 26.88 -11.28
CA PHE A 49 -11.78 27.59 -10.06
C PHE A 49 -12.99 28.51 -10.30
N LEU A 50 -13.05 29.21 -11.44
CA LEU A 50 -14.20 30.01 -11.85
C LEU A 50 -15.44 29.11 -12.06
N SER A 51 -15.30 27.95 -12.69
CA SER A 51 -16.40 26.98 -12.81
C SER A 51 -16.92 26.52 -11.44
N TYR A 52 -16.02 26.28 -10.48
CA TYR A 52 -16.42 25.98 -9.10
C TYR A 52 -17.21 27.13 -8.46
N ALA A 53 -16.73 28.38 -8.58
CA ALA A 53 -17.41 29.55 -8.03
C ALA A 53 -18.79 29.79 -8.69
N LEU A 54 -18.87 29.64 -10.01
CA LEU A 54 -20.12 29.79 -10.78
C LEU A 54 -21.13 28.67 -10.48
N SER A 55 -20.68 27.50 -10.03
CA SER A 55 -21.57 26.43 -9.52
C SER A 55 -22.18 26.74 -8.14
N GLY A 56 -21.88 27.90 -7.57
CA GLY A 56 -22.34 28.30 -6.24
C GLY A 56 -21.67 27.53 -5.10
N TRP A 57 -20.39 27.16 -5.28
CA TRP A 57 -19.56 26.46 -4.28
C TRP A 57 -20.02 25.04 -3.94
N LYS A 58 -20.93 24.46 -4.73
CA LYS A 58 -21.52 23.13 -4.48
C LYS A 58 -20.73 22.00 -5.15
N GLU A 59 -20.24 22.22 -6.36
CA GLU A 59 -19.58 21.19 -7.16
C GLU A 59 -18.07 21.14 -6.86
N TRP A 60 -17.72 20.70 -5.66
CA TRP A 60 -16.31 20.60 -5.19
C TRP A 60 -15.40 19.77 -6.12
N GLY A 61 -15.95 18.94 -7.02
CA GLY A 61 -15.17 18.20 -8.03
C GLY A 61 -14.33 19.10 -8.94
N TRP A 62 -14.75 20.35 -9.20
CA TRP A 62 -13.97 21.33 -9.96
C TRP A 62 -12.68 21.77 -9.26
N LEU A 63 -12.57 21.56 -7.94
CA LEU A 63 -11.33 21.83 -7.21
C LEU A 63 -10.21 20.84 -7.54
N PHE A 64 -10.49 19.67 -8.15
CA PHE A 64 -9.43 18.78 -8.62
C PHE A 64 -8.63 19.39 -9.78
N PRO A 65 -9.25 19.78 -10.91
CA PRO A 65 -8.50 20.45 -11.96
C PRO A 65 -7.90 21.78 -11.48
N ALA A 66 -8.62 22.57 -10.65
CA ALA A 66 -8.04 23.79 -10.08
C ALA A 66 -6.78 23.50 -9.24
N GLY A 67 -6.85 22.52 -8.33
CA GLY A 67 -5.74 22.15 -7.47
C GLY A 67 -4.56 21.55 -8.21
N VAL A 68 -4.79 20.59 -9.12
CA VAL A 68 -3.73 19.92 -9.88
C VAL A 68 -3.01 20.90 -10.79
N PHE A 69 -3.75 21.64 -11.63
CA PHE A 69 -3.12 22.57 -12.57
C PHE A 69 -2.52 23.78 -11.85
N GLY A 70 -3.14 24.28 -10.78
CA GLY A 70 -2.56 25.35 -9.96
C GLY A 70 -1.27 24.89 -9.28
N GLY A 71 -1.27 23.70 -8.69
CA GLY A 71 -0.09 23.10 -8.08
C GLY A 71 1.04 22.84 -9.08
N LEU A 72 0.73 22.34 -10.28
CA LEU A 72 1.70 22.18 -11.37
C LEU A 72 2.25 23.53 -11.83
N ALA A 73 1.42 24.56 -11.99
CA ALA A 73 1.88 25.89 -12.38
C ALA A 73 2.91 26.44 -11.38
N VAL A 74 2.64 26.31 -10.08
CA VAL A 74 3.59 26.73 -9.03
C VAL A 74 4.84 25.84 -9.03
N THR A 75 4.70 24.53 -9.21
CA THR A 75 5.82 23.59 -9.32
C THR A 75 6.77 23.99 -10.46
N VAL A 76 6.23 24.28 -11.64
CA VAL A 76 7.02 24.75 -12.81
C VAL A 76 7.63 26.12 -12.54
N ALA A 77 6.92 27.04 -11.87
CA ALA A 77 7.45 28.34 -11.48
C ALA A 77 8.66 28.22 -10.52
N LEU A 78 8.60 27.31 -9.57
CA LEU A 78 9.71 27.04 -8.66
C LEU A 78 10.90 26.38 -9.38
N ALA A 79 10.62 25.39 -10.25
CA ALA A 79 11.65 24.72 -11.05
C ALA A 79 12.39 25.69 -11.97
N THR A 80 11.67 26.55 -12.70
CA THR A 80 12.25 27.60 -13.56
C THR A 80 13.01 28.67 -12.78
N SER A 81 12.70 28.84 -11.49
CA SER A 81 13.43 29.73 -10.58
C SER A 81 14.66 29.08 -9.95
N SER A 82 15.15 27.95 -10.49
CA SER A 82 16.33 27.21 -10.02
C SER A 82 16.25 26.76 -8.55
N VAL A 83 15.05 26.43 -8.07
CA VAL A 83 14.86 25.83 -6.75
C VAL A 83 15.15 24.33 -6.85
N ASP A 84 16.37 23.92 -6.53
CA ASP A 84 16.81 22.51 -6.65
C ASP A 84 16.56 21.71 -5.35
N THR A 85 15.32 21.71 -4.87
CA THR A 85 14.91 20.99 -3.65
C THR A 85 13.69 20.12 -3.90
N ALA A 86 13.52 19.07 -3.10
CA ALA A 86 12.32 18.23 -3.17
C ALA A 86 11.04 19.03 -2.88
N ALA A 87 11.15 20.15 -2.16
CA ALA A 87 10.07 21.08 -1.84
C ALA A 87 9.31 21.57 -3.09
N VAL A 88 9.92 21.55 -4.28
CA VAL A 88 9.29 21.90 -5.55
C VAL A 88 8.02 21.08 -5.81
N GLY A 89 7.93 19.83 -5.33
CA GLY A 89 6.73 19.01 -5.47
C GLY A 89 5.60 19.32 -4.48
N SER A 90 5.87 20.07 -3.41
CA SER A 90 4.86 20.38 -2.37
C SER A 90 3.61 21.12 -2.87
N PRO A 91 3.68 22.08 -3.82
CA PRO A 91 2.49 22.81 -4.28
C PRO A 91 1.48 21.90 -4.96
N LEU A 92 1.92 20.85 -5.67
CA LEU A 92 1.03 19.86 -6.27
C LEU A 92 0.22 19.10 -5.22
N PHE A 93 0.88 18.67 -4.15
CA PHE A 93 0.22 17.95 -3.05
C PHE A 93 -0.72 18.86 -2.25
N PHE A 94 -0.35 20.12 -2.01
CA PHE A 94 -1.28 21.09 -1.42
C PHE A 94 -2.46 21.39 -2.34
N GLY A 95 -2.23 21.50 -3.65
CA GLY A 95 -3.29 21.65 -4.63
C GLY A 95 -4.29 20.48 -4.59
N LEU A 96 -3.78 19.25 -4.50
CA LEU A 96 -4.60 18.04 -4.35
C LEU A 96 -5.28 17.90 -2.98
N LEU A 97 -4.73 18.49 -1.93
CA LEU A 97 -5.35 18.51 -0.60
C LEU A 97 -6.66 19.32 -0.59
N VAL A 98 -6.71 20.44 -1.31
CA VAL A 98 -7.86 21.35 -1.36
C VAL A 98 -9.19 20.67 -1.73
N PRO A 99 -9.32 19.90 -2.84
CA PRO A 99 -10.57 19.22 -3.17
C PRO A 99 -11.01 18.21 -2.11
N PHE A 100 -10.08 17.48 -1.47
CA PHE A 100 -10.44 16.54 -0.39
C PHE A 100 -10.89 17.27 0.87
N ALA A 101 -10.23 18.37 1.22
CA ALA A 101 -10.65 19.23 2.34
C ALA A 101 -12.05 19.80 2.08
N ALA A 102 -12.31 20.32 0.87
CA ALA A 102 -13.61 20.83 0.49
C ALA A 102 -14.71 19.75 0.49
N ALA A 103 -14.40 18.56 -0.02
CA ALA A 103 -15.31 17.41 0.01
C ALA A 103 -15.70 17.04 1.45
N TYR A 104 -14.71 16.94 2.35
CA TYR A 104 -14.94 16.64 3.76
C TYR A 104 -15.76 17.73 4.46
N LEU A 105 -15.45 19.00 4.21
CA LEU A 105 -16.14 20.14 4.84
C LEU A 105 -17.58 20.32 4.35
N THR A 106 -17.89 19.91 3.11
CA THR A 106 -19.23 20.00 2.54
C THR A 106 -20.20 19.03 3.21
N ASP A 107 -19.78 17.79 3.47
CA ASP A 107 -20.58 16.81 4.19
C ASP A 107 -19.69 15.82 4.93
N ARG A 108 -19.42 16.10 6.21
CA ARG A 108 -18.55 15.26 7.05
C ARG A 108 -19.09 13.85 7.27
N SER A 109 -20.41 13.69 7.21
CA SER A 109 -21.08 12.41 7.46
C SER A 109 -20.90 11.46 6.27
N LYS A 110 -21.07 11.98 5.06
CA LYS A 110 -20.98 11.24 3.80
C LYS A 110 -19.56 11.16 3.25
N ASN A 111 -18.81 12.26 3.33
CA ASN A 111 -17.48 12.41 2.73
C ASN A 111 -16.32 12.21 3.71
N TRP A 112 -16.56 11.47 4.80
CA TRP A 112 -15.52 11.07 5.75
C TRP A 112 -14.31 10.40 5.10
N TRP A 113 -14.52 9.72 3.98
CA TRP A 113 -13.48 9.03 3.22
C TRP A 113 -12.40 10.01 2.76
N ALA A 114 -12.72 11.29 2.55
CA ALA A 114 -11.80 12.31 2.05
C ALA A 114 -10.69 12.67 3.06
N LEU A 115 -10.86 12.36 4.36
CA LEU A 115 -9.81 12.52 5.37
C LEU A 115 -8.59 11.64 5.08
N ILE A 116 -8.78 10.47 4.46
CA ILE A 116 -7.71 9.53 4.17
C ILE A 116 -6.82 10.07 3.03
N PRO A 117 -7.33 10.28 1.79
CA PRO A 117 -6.51 10.81 0.71
C PRO A 117 -6.08 12.26 0.99
N GLY A 118 -6.93 13.09 1.62
CA GLY A 118 -6.54 14.43 2.05
C GLY A 118 -5.38 14.41 3.03
N GLY A 119 -5.43 13.54 4.04
CA GLY A 119 -4.32 13.33 4.95
C GLY A 119 -3.04 12.89 4.24
N VAL A 120 -3.12 11.87 3.37
CA VAL A 120 -1.97 11.42 2.56
C VAL A 120 -1.38 12.57 1.73
N MET A 121 -2.21 13.40 1.09
CA MET A 121 -1.73 14.57 0.33
C MET A 121 -1.02 15.59 1.23
N LEU A 122 -1.61 15.92 2.39
CA LEU A 122 -0.96 16.80 3.37
C LEU A 122 0.42 16.26 3.78
N PHE A 123 0.54 14.94 3.95
CA PHE A 123 1.81 14.34 4.39
C PHE A 123 2.83 14.21 3.29
N LEU A 124 2.41 13.95 2.05
CA LEU A 124 3.32 14.03 0.91
C LEU A 124 3.85 15.45 0.74
N ALA A 125 3.00 16.47 0.93
CA ALA A 125 3.42 17.87 0.94
C ALA A 125 4.44 18.16 2.06
N MET A 126 4.18 17.69 3.29
CA MET A 126 5.12 17.87 4.40
C MET A 126 6.42 17.08 4.19
N THR A 127 6.35 15.88 3.61
CA THR A 127 7.50 15.02 3.33
C THR A 127 8.44 15.69 2.34
N THR A 128 7.92 16.24 1.24
CA THR A 128 8.75 16.95 0.26
C THR A 128 9.40 18.22 0.82
N LEU A 129 8.75 18.90 1.78
CA LEU A 129 9.34 20.04 2.47
C LEU A 129 10.44 19.67 3.45
N LEU A 130 10.39 18.48 4.04
CA LEU A 130 11.29 18.06 5.12
C LEU A 130 12.46 17.19 4.65
N VAL A 131 12.33 16.49 3.52
CA VAL A 131 13.27 15.44 3.10
C VAL A 131 14.71 15.93 2.91
N ASP A 132 14.90 17.18 2.50
CA ASP A 132 16.23 17.76 2.33
C ASP A 132 16.87 18.21 3.67
N SER A 133 16.06 18.32 4.74
CA SER A 133 16.47 18.81 6.06
C SER A 133 16.51 17.73 7.14
N VAL A 134 15.91 16.57 6.88
CA VAL A 134 15.69 15.48 7.84
C VAL A 134 16.18 14.18 7.22
N GLY A 135 16.84 13.33 8.01
CA GLY A 135 17.30 12.01 7.54
C GLY A 135 16.15 11.17 6.98
N GLY A 136 16.40 10.42 5.90
CA GLY A 136 15.37 9.66 5.17
C GLY A 136 14.59 8.68 6.04
N GLU A 137 15.23 8.12 7.08
CA GLU A 137 14.60 7.27 8.09
C GLU A 137 13.51 8.00 8.86
N TRP A 138 13.80 9.22 9.32
CA TRP A 138 12.84 10.05 10.06
C TRP A 138 11.70 10.50 9.16
N VAL A 139 11.99 10.81 7.89
CA VAL A 139 10.97 11.12 6.88
C VAL A 139 10.04 9.93 6.67
N GLY A 140 10.57 8.72 6.53
CA GLY A 140 9.78 7.49 6.39
C GLY A 140 8.92 7.19 7.64
N SER A 141 9.47 7.42 8.83
CA SER A 141 8.74 7.33 10.10
C SER A 141 7.57 8.33 10.15
N MET A 142 7.85 9.61 9.89
CA MET A 142 6.83 10.66 9.88
C MET A 142 5.74 10.34 8.86
N PHE A 143 6.11 9.91 7.66
CA PHE A 143 5.17 9.54 6.61
C PHE A 143 4.19 8.45 7.08
N LEU A 144 4.69 7.33 7.59
CA LEU A 144 3.85 6.22 8.07
C LEU A 144 3.01 6.62 9.29
N PHE A 145 3.59 7.38 10.23
CA PHE A 145 2.91 7.83 11.44
C PHE A 145 1.72 8.70 11.09
N LEU A 146 1.95 9.65 10.16
CA LEU A 146 0.94 10.59 9.74
C LEU A 146 -0.18 9.89 8.97
N ILE A 147 0.10 8.95 8.08
CA ILE A 147 -0.96 8.13 7.45
C ILE A 147 -1.78 7.42 8.54
N GLY A 148 -1.12 6.84 9.55
CA GLY A 148 -1.78 6.26 10.72
C GLY A 148 -2.69 7.25 11.44
N LEU A 149 -2.24 8.50 11.59
CA LEU A 149 -3.02 9.58 12.19
C LEU A 149 -4.29 9.90 11.38
N SER A 150 -4.27 9.84 10.05
CA SER A 150 -5.49 10.01 9.23
C SER A 150 -6.54 8.94 9.52
N PHE A 151 -6.12 7.67 9.63
CA PHE A 151 -7.03 6.59 10.03
C PHE A 151 -7.50 6.75 11.48
N LEU A 152 -6.64 7.24 12.38
CA LEU A 152 -7.03 7.55 13.75
C LEU A 152 -8.11 8.64 13.79
N VAL A 153 -7.96 9.71 13.01
CA VAL A 153 -8.97 10.77 12.90
C VAL A 153 -10.29 10.21 12.36
N VAL A 154 -10.26 9.31 11.36
CA VAL A 154 -11.47 8.62 10.87
C VAL A 154 -12.16 7.82 11.97
N TYR A 155 -11.39 7.11 12.81
CA TYR A 155 -11.92 6.38 13.96
C TYR A 155 -12.48 7.31 15.05
N LEU A 156 -11.78 8.39 15.38
CA LEU A 156 -12.24 9.37 16.37
C LEU A 156 -13.51 10.09 15.93
N ASN A 157 -13.66 10.34 14.62
CA ASN A 157 -14.88 10.90 14.04
C ASN A 157 -16.07 9.94 14.10
N ASN A 158 -15.84 8.62 14.01
CA ASN A 158 -16.89 7.62 14.21
C ASN A 158 -16.32 6.31 14.78
N ARG A 159 -16.50 6.10 16.09
CA ARG A 159 -15.95 4.94 16.82
C ARG A 159 -16.55 3.59 16.41
N THR A 160 -17.61 3.57 15.60
CA THR A 160 -18.12 2.32 15.01
C THR A 160 -17.16 1.77 13.95
N ARG A 161 -16.29 2.61 13.39
CA ARG A 161 -15.30 2.24 12.36
C ARG A 161 -14.02 1.68 12.98
N THR A 162 -14.15 0.60 13.75
CA THR A 162 -13.04 -0.06 14.45
C THR A 162 -11.94 -0.54 13.51
N TRP A 163 -12.24 -0.81 12.24
CA TRP A 163 -11.25 -1.12 11.21
C TRP A 163 -10.20 -0.01 11.05
N ALA A 164 -10.59 1.26 11.19
CA ALA A 164 -9.69 2.40 11.05
C ALA A 164 -8.72 2.48 12.24
N LEU A 165 -9.15 2.08 13.44
CA LEU A 165 -8.26 1.96 14.60
C LEU A 165 -7.22 0.86 14.40
N LEU A 166 -7.61 -0.27 13.80
CA LEU A 166 -6.66 -1.34 13.47
C LEU A 166 -5.59 -0.84 12.50
N VAL A 167 -5.99 -0.17 11.42
CA VAL A 167 -5.05 0.38 10.43
C VAL A 167 -4.16 1.46 11.07
N ALA A 168 -4.73 2.37 11.85
CA ALA A 168 -4.00 3.40 12.57
C ALA A 168 -2.95 2.81 13.52
N TYR A 169 -3.31 1.77 14.27
CA TYR A 169 -2.40 1.07 15.17
C TYR A 169 -1.26 0.43 14.38
N ILE A 170 -1.55 -0.34 13.33
CA ILE A 170 -0.52 -1.02 12.53
C ILE A 170 0.44 0.00 11.90
N LEU A 171 -0.08 1.10 11.34
CA LEU A 171 0.74 2.17 10.77
C LEU A 171 1.56 2.92 11.84
N GLY A 172 1.01 3.13 13.03
CA GLY A 172 1.74 3.74 14.15
C GLY A 172 2.84 2.84 14.72
N VAL A 173 2.65 1.52 14.69
CA VAL A 173 3.74 0.58 15.00
C VAL A 173 4.78 0.58 13.87
N LEU A 174 4.33 0.63 12.60
CA LEU A 174 5.20 0.68 11.41
C LEU A 174 6.04 1.93 11.34
N SER A 175 5.53 3.07 11.81
CA SER A 175 6.27 4.33 11.78
C SER A 175 7.53 4.31 12.64
N ILE A 176 7.56 3.48 13.68
CA ILE A 176 8.74 3.37 14.54
C ILE A 176 9.89 2.70 13.77
N ALA A 177 9.61 1.79 12.84
CA ALA A 177 10.63 0.95 12.21
C ALA A 177 11.72 1.74 11.46
N PRO A 178 11.40 2.72 10.58
CA PRO A 178 12.43 3.54 9.94
C PRO A 178 13.31 4.30 10.94
N ALA A 179 12.71 4.94 11.95
CA ALA A 179 13.47 5.70 12.95
C ALA A 179 14.45 4.80 13.73
N MET A 180 14.05 3.56 14.03
CA MET A 180 14.92 2.63 14.76
C MET A 180 16.07 2.05 13.91
N ALA A 181 15.94 2.05 12.57
CA ALA A 181 17.04 1.67 11.69
C ALA A 181 18.24 2.62 11.79
N SER A 182 18.03 3.86 12.30
CA SER A 182 19.10 4.81 12.58
C SER A 182 19.87 4.53 13.88
N GLY A 183 19.37 3.63 14.73
CA GLY A 183 20.02 3.24 15.98
C GLY A 183 21.21 2.30 15.77
N ARG A 184 22.32 2.52 16.50
CA ARG A 184 23.50 1.63 16.47
C ARG A 184 23.39 0.50 17.50
N GLY A 185 23.73 -0.73 17.10
CA GLY A 185 23.94 -1.89 17.98
C GLY A 185 22.94 -3.04 17.81
N ASP A 186 23.13 -4.12 18.60
CA ASP A 186 22.35 -5.37 18.50
C ASP A 186 20.85 -5.20 18.77
N MET A 187 20.45 -4.15 19.49
CA MET A 187 19.04 -3.79 19.69
C MET A 187 18.33 -3.56 18.35
N ALA A 188 19.05 -3.06 17.34
CA ALA A 188 18.52 -2.86 16.00
C ALA A 188 17.99 -4.16 15.36
N ALA A 189 18.67 -5.28 15.64
CA ALA A 189 18.33 -6.58 15.08
C ALA A 189 17.00 -7.12 15.65
N TYR A 190 16.76 -6.95 16.96
CA TYR A 190 15.55 -7.45 17.62
C TYR A 190 14.29 -6.64 17.32
N PHE A 191 14.39 -5.47 16.67
CA PHE A 191 13.19 -4.72 16.28
C PHE A 191 12.32 -5.44 15.28
N GLY A 192 12.90 -6.14 14.30
CA GLY A 192 12.12 -6.88 13.30
C GLY A 192 11.10 -7.82 13.95
N PRO A 193 11.53 -8.76 14.82
CA PRO A 193 10.63 -9.62 15.58
C PRO A 193 9.60 -8.88 16.44
N VAL A 194 10.03 -7.88 17.22
CA VAL A 194 9.15 -7.12 18.12
C VAL A 194 8.07 -6.40 17.33
N PHE A 195 8.45 -5.80 16.21
CA PHE A 195 7.55 -5.10 15.29
C PHE A 195 6.51 -6.05 14.68
N LEU A 196 6.96 -7.20 14.16
CA LEU A 196 6.07 -8.23 13.60
C LEU A 196 5.06 -8.70 14.64
N PHE A 197 5.51 -8.98 15.87
CA PHE A 197 4.62 -9.38 16.95
C PHE A 197 3.64 -8.26 17.33
N ALA A 198 4.11 -7.02 17.44
CA ALA A 198 3.27 -5.86 17.73
C ALA A 198 2.17 -5.67 16.67
N VAL A 199 2.47 -5.83 15.38
CA VAL A 199 1.44 -5.83 14.31
C VAL A 199 0.44 -6.98 14.45
N GLY A 200 0.85 -8.13 14.98
CA GLY A 200 -0.03 -9.26 15.27
C GLY A 200 -1.03 -9.03 16.41
N LEU A 201 -0.67 -8.21 17.42
CA LEU A 201 -1.50 -7.95 18.60
C LEU A 201 -2.95 -7.49 18.32
N PRO A 202 -3.23 -6.50 17.46
CA PRO A 202 -4.60 -6.06 17.19
C PRO A 202 -5.45 -7.19 16.62
N PHE A 203 -4.86 -8.10 15.85
CA PHE A 203 -5.56 -9.26 15.30
C PHE A 203 -5.90 -10.29 16.38
N PHE A 204 -5.00 -10.54 17.34
CA PHE A 204 -5.34 -11.33 18.52
C PHE A 204 -6.49 -10.70 19.32
N VAL A 205 -6.44 -9.38 19.55
CA VAL A 205 -7.52 -8.66 20.23
C VAL A 205 -8.84 -8.80 19.49
N LEU A 206 -8.86 -8.68 18.16
CA LEU A 206 -10.06 -8.89 17.35
C LEU A 206 -10.58 -10.33 17.43
N TYR A 207 -9.69 -11.31 17.36
CA TYR A 207 -10.02 -12.74 17.43
C TYR A 207 -10.65 -13.12 18.78
N PHE A 208 -10.12 -12.61 19.89
CA PHE A 208 -10.65 -12.92 21.23
C PHE A 208 -11.91 -12.11 21.59
N ARG A 209 -12.15 -10.96 20.93
CA ARG A 209 -13.34 -10.13 21.18
C ARG A 209 -14.65 -10.74 20.68
N SER A 210 -14.63 -11.45 19.57
CA SER A 210 -15.83 -12.07 19.00
C SER A 210 -15.46 -13.35 18.25
N VAL A 211 -16.26 -14.40 18.47
CA VAL A 211 -16.15 -15.67 17.74
C VAL A 211 -16.36 -15.52 16.24
N GLU A 212 -17.06 -14.46 15.81
CA GLU A 212 -17.29 -14.15 14.40
C GLU A 212 -16.00 -13.70 13.69
N ASN A 213 -15.03 -13.16 14.44
CA ASN A 213 -13.74 -12.70 13.93
C ASN A 213 -12.71 -13.83 13.79
N TRP A 214 -13.16 -15.03 13.45
CA TRP A 214 -12.30 -16.21 13.27
C TRP A 214 -11.14 -15.95 12.30
N TRP A 215 -11.34 -15.07 11.31
CA TRP A 215 -10.34 -14.72 10.30
C TRP A 215 -9.11 -14.03 10.89
N ALA A 216 -9.26 -13.32 12.02
CA ALA A 216 -8.18 -12.51 12.60
C ALA A 216 -7.03 -13.36 13.16
N ILE A 217 -7.26 -14.64 13.49
CA ILE A 217 -6.16 -15.53 13.89
C ILE A 217 -5.17 -15.79 12.75
N ILE A 218 -5.59 -15.64 11.49
CA ILE A 218 -4.72 -15.91 10.33
C ILE A 218 -3.61 -14.85 10.24
N PRO A 219 -3.90 -13.53 10.13
CA PRO A 219 -2.85 -12.52 10.20
C PRO A 219 -2.06 -12.58 11.52
N ALA A 220 -2.73 -12.81 12.66
CA ALA A 220 -2.06 -12.91 13.95
C ALA A 220 -1.01 -14.06 13.97
N GLY A 221 -1.40 -15.24 13.49
CA GLY A 221 -0.54 -16.42 13.41
C GLY A 221 0.63 -16.24 12.45
N VAL A 222 0.38 -15.66 11.26
CA VAL A 222 1.44 -15.32 10.28
C VAL A 222 2.47 -14.38 10.91
N MET A 223 2.01 -13.26 11.48
CA MET A 223 2.90 -12.26 12.09
C MET A 223 3.70 -12.83 13.27
N THR A 224 3.06 -13.67 14.10
CA THR A 224 3.72 -14.35 15.22
C THR A 224 4.80 -15.31 14.72
N MET A 225 4.53 -16.07 13.67
CA MET A 225 5.51 -17.01 13.11
C MET A 225 6.69 -16.29 12.45
N LEU A 226 6.43 -15.20 11.74
CA LEU A 226 7.50 -14.36 11.21
C LEU A 226 8.36 -13.76 12.34
N ALA A 227 7.73 -13.34 13.45
CA ALA A 227 8.46 -12.86 14.61
C ALA A 227 9.33 -13.95 15.25
N ILE A 228 8.81 -15.17 15.39
CA ILE A 228 9.57 -16.33 15.90
C ILE A 228 10.76 -16.64 14.98
N ILE A 229 10.54 -16.74 13.67
CA ILE A 229 11.60 -17.03 12.70
C ILE A 229 12.68 -15.96 12.73
N ALA A 230 12.29 -14.68 12.73
CA ALA A 230 13.23 -13.57 12.83
C ALA A 230 14.03 -13.63 14.13
N THR A 231 13.41 -13.98 15.27
CA THR A 231 14.11 -14.14 16.56
C THR A 231 15.12 -15.29 16.53
N LEU A 232 14.72 -16.45 16.00
CA LEU A 232 15.58 -17.63 15.88
C LEU A 232 16.75 -17.41 14.93
N ALA A 233 16.54 -16.62 13.87
CA ALA A 233 17.59 -16.21 12.95
C ALA A 233 18.64 -15.34 13.66
N ILE A 234 18.19 -14.34 14.44
CA ILE A 234 19.09 -13.47 15.22
C ILE A 234 19.86 -14.26 16.28
N ALA A 235 19.20 -15.21 16.95
CA ALA A 235 19.85 -16.08 17.93
C ALA A 235 20.89 -17.04 17.31
N GLY A 236 20.96 -17.13 15.97
CA GLY A 236 21.86 -18.02 15.25
C GLY A 236 21.45 -19.49 15.28
N TRP A 237 20.19 -19.78 15.64
CA TRP A 237 19.59 -21.12 15.63
C TRP A 237 19.11 -21.50 14.23
N VAL A 238 18.80 -20.48 13.42
CA VAL A 238 18.41 -20.61 12.02
C VAL A 238 19.39 -19.78 11.20
N ARG A 239 20.48 -20.40 10.73
CA ARG A 239 21.56 -19.73 9.98
C ARG A 239 21.33 -19.71 8.47
N ASP A 240 20.33 -20.46 8.01
CA ASP A 240 20.21 -20.95 6.64
C ASP A 240 19.06 -20.26 5.88
N THR A 241 19.13 -18.94 5.73
CA THR A 241 18.22 -18.22 4.83
C THR A 241 18.44 -18.57 3.36
N GLN A 242 19.61 -19.12 2.99
CA GLN A 242 19.92 -19.55 1.63
C GLN A 242 19.54 -21.00 1.30
N THR A 243 19.58 -21.93 2.26
CA THR A 243 19.15 -23.34 2.03
C THR A 243 17.70 -23.61 2.45
N GLY A 244 17.03 -22.65 3.11
CA GLY A 244 15.57 -22.50 3.17
C GLY A 244 14.77 -23.57 3.94
N GLY A 245 15.32 -24.75 4.23
CA GLY A 245 14.56 -25.89 4.75
C GLY A 245 13.91 -25.63 6.12
N TYR A 246 14.72 -25.29 7.13
CA TYR A 246 14.22 -25.17 8.52
C TYR A 246 13.34 -23.94 8.75
N SER A 247 13.68 -22.79 8.17
CA SER A 247 12.84 -21.58 8.23
C SER A 247 11.46 -21.83 7.61
N ASN A 248 11.43 -22.50 6.46
CA ASN A 248 10.18 -22.87 5.79
C ASN A 248 9.40 -23.89 6.61
N ALA A 249 10.06 -24.89 7.21
CA ALA A 249 9.41 -25.84 8.09
C ALA A 249 8.73 -25.15 9.29
N ILE A 250 9.42 -24.21 9.95
CA ILE A 250 8.86 -23.45 11.06
C ILE A 250 7.66 -22.61 10.60
N LEU A 251 7.79 -21.91 9.47
CA LEU A 251 6.71 -21.11 8.91
C LEU A 251 5.49 -21.98 8.58
N MET A 252 5.70 -23.05 7.82
CA MET A 252 4.62 -23.95 7.38
C MET A 252 3.97 -24.67 8.56
N GLY A 253 4.75 -25.13 9.54
CA GLY A 253 4.24 -25.80 10.72
C GLY A 253 3.43 -24.84 11.58
N GLY A 254 3.92 -23.62 11.75
CA GLY A 254 3.20 -22.58 12.46
C GLY A 254 1.90 -22.13 11.79
N LEU A 255 1.91 -22.01 10.47
CA LEU A 255 0.70 -21.76 9.70
C LEU A 255 -0.25 -22.96 9.77
N ALA A 256 0.24 -24.20 9.74
CA ALA A 256 -0.57 -25.40 9.90
C ALA A 256 -1.31 -25.39 11.24
N VAL A 257 -0.65 -24.98 12.33
CA VAL A 257 -1.27 -24.76 13.65
C VAL A 257 -2.32 -23.64 13.59
N THR A 258 -2.01 -22.53 12.94
CA THR A 258 -2.95 -21.41 12.76
C THR A 258 -4.24 -21.86 12.05
N PHE A 259 -4.12 -22.62 10.96
CA PHE A 259 -5.28 -23.17 10.26
C PHE A 259 -5.94 -24.33 11.01
N ALA A 260 -5.20 -25.10 11.82
CA ALA A 260 -5.79 -26.10 12.72
C ALA A 260 -6.71 -25.44 13.75
N VAL A 261 -6.34 -24.26 14.29
CA VAL A 261 -7.22 -23.47 15.17
C VAL A 261 -8.49 -23.05 14.43
N VAL A 262 -8.38 -22.57 13.18
CA VAL A 262 -9.56 -22.21 12.36
C VAL A 262 -10.44 -23.42 12.07
N TRP A 263 -9.85 -24.57 11.79
CA TRP A 263 -10.59 -25.80 11.51
C TRP A 263 -11.28 -26.35 12.76
N LEU A 264 -10.54 -26.57 13.85
CA LEU A 264 -11.02 -27.27 15.04
C LEU A 264 -11.95 -26.41 15.89
N ARG A 265 -11.66 -25.10 16.02
CA ARG A 265 -12.44 -24.21 16.87
C ARG A 265 -13.66 -23.61 16.16
N HIS A 266 -13.54 -23.34 14.86
CA HIS A 266 -14.57 -22.63 14.07
C HIS A 266 -15.21 -23.50 13.00
N ALA A 267 -14.91 -24.80 12.98
CA ALA A 267 -15.49 -25.81 12.10
C ALA A 267 -15.47 -25.44 10.60
N ARG A 268 -14.43 -24.70 10.16
CA ARG A 268 -14.29 -24.29 8.74
C ARG A 268 -13.67 -25.44 7.93
N PRO A 269 -14.40 -26.11 7.02
CA PRO A 269 -13.92 -27.33 6.37
C PRO A 269 -12.71 -27.10 5.47
N TRP A 270 -12.63 -25.95 4.81
CA TRP A 270 -11.51 -25.60 3.94
C TRP A 270 -10.20 -25.48 4.73
N ALA A 271 -10.25 -25.03 6.00
CA ALA A 271 -9.06 -24.86 6.83
C ALA A 271 -8.42 -26.20 7.22
N LYS A 272 -9.21 -27.29 7.24
CA LYS A 272 -8.70 -28.66 7.43
C LYS A 272 -7.70 -29.02 6.33
N VAL A 273 -8.10 -28.82 5.07
CA VAL A 273 -7.28 -29.16 3.91
C VAL A 273 -6.00 -28.33 3.94
N VAL A 274 -6.10 -27.03 4.18
CA VAL A 274 -4.94 -26.13 4.28
C VAL A 274 -4.00 -26.55 5.40
N SER A 275 -4.53 -26.87 6.59
CA SER A 275 -3.73 -27.32 7.74
C SER A 275 -2.98 -28.63 7.44
N ILE A 276 -3.66 -29.63 6.85
CA ILE A 276 -3.04 -30.91 6.47
C ILE A 276 -1.96 -30.72 5.41
N VAL A 277 -2.22 -29.90 4.39
CA VAL A 277 -1.24 -29.61 3.34
C VAL A 277 0.00 -28.93 3.93
N LEU A 278 -0.19 -27.89 4.76
CA LEU A 278 0.92 -27.20 5.40
C LEU A 278 1.70 -28.09 6.37
N ALA A 279 1.03 -28.97 7.12
CA ALA A 279 1.68 -29.97 7.97
C ALA A 279 2.51 -30.96 7.14
N GLY A 280 1.97 -31.43 6.01
CA GLY A 280 2.72 -32.26 5.06
C GLY A 280 3.94 -31.54 4.49
N LEU A 281 3.80 -30.28 4.09
CA LEU A 281 4.91 -29.45 3.60
C LEU A 281 5.94 -29.15 4.68
N THR A 282 5.54 -29.09 5.95
CA THR A 282 6.46 -28.99 7.09
C THR A 282 7.34 -30.22 7.18
N ILE A 283 6.75 -31.41 7.13
CA ILE A 283 7.47 -32.69 7.13
C ILE A 283 8.45 -32.71 5.94
N VAL A 284 7.96 -32.41 4.73
CA VAL A 284 8.81 -32.35 3.53
C VAL A 284 9.97 -31.37 3.72
N SER A 285 9.72 -30.18 4.26
CA SER A 285 10.75 -29.16 4.46
C SER A 285 11.83 -29.60 5.47
N VAL A 286 11.47 -30.39 6.48
CA VAL A 286 12.44 -30.95 7.45
C VAL A 286 13.27 -32.08 6.81
N PHE A 287 12.64 -33.01 6.09
CA PHE A 287 13.31 -34.20 5.54
C PHE A 287 14.08 -33.93 4.25
N PHE A 288 13.68 -32.92 3.47
CA PHE A 288 14.30 -32.57 2.19
C PHE A 288 15.06 -31.23 2.24
N ALA A 289 15.33 -30.70 3.43
CA ALA A 289 16.11 -29.46 3.61
C ALA A 289 17.46 -29.51 2.85
N SER A 290 18.13 -30.67 2.85
CA SER A 290 19.41 -30.90 2.17
C SER A 290 19.30 -31.07 0.65
N TYR A 291 18.09 -31.23 0.11
CA TYR A 291 17.83 -31.48 -1.32
C TYR A 291 16.96 -30.38 -1.95
N TYR A 292 16.83 -29.24 -1.28
CA TYR A 292 15.89 -28.18 -1.66
C TYR A 292 16.09 -27.67 -3.10
N GLU A 293 17.35 -27.58 -3.55
CA GLU A 293 17.72 -27.15 -4.90
C GLU A 293 17.19 -28.08 -6.01
N ILE A 294 17.03 -29.37 -5.71
CA ILE A 294 16.56 -30.39 -6.67
C ILE A 294 15.07 -30.68 -6.48
N PHE A 295 14.57 -30.60 -5.25
CA PHE A 295 13.20 -30.97 -4.91
C PHE A 295 12.16 -30.15 -5.68
N TRP A 296 12.27 -28.81 -5.68
CA TRP A 296 11.29 -27.95 -6.35
C TRP A 296 11.25 -28.12 -7.86
N PRO A 297 12.39 -28.14 -8.59
CA PRO A 297 12.38 -28.46 -10.01
C PRO A 297 11.69 -29.79 -10.32
N VAL A 298 11.99 -30.84 -9.55
CA VAL A 298 11.39 -32.18 -9.75
C VAL A 298 9.89 -32.15 -9.46
N ALA A 299 9.45 -31.51 -8.38
CA ALA A 299 8.04 -31.37 -8.04
C ALA A 299 7.26 -30.62 -9.13
N ILE A 300 7.82 -29.53 -9.66
CA ILE A 300 7.23 -28.76 -10.77
C ILE A 300 7.16 -29.60 -12.05
N ILE A 301 8.20 -30.37 -12.38
CA ILE A 301 8.21 -31.27 -13.54
C ILE A 301 7.12 -32.34 -13.40
N LEU A 302 6.98 -32.96 -12.23
CA LEU A 302 5.97 -33.99 -11.99
C LEU A 302 4.54 -33.43 -12.06
N VAL A 303 4.30 -32.25 -11.48
CA VAL A 303 3.00 -31.57 -11.56
C VAL A 303 2.70 -31.16 -13.01
N GLY A 304 3.68 -30.61 -13.73
CA GLY A 304 3.56 -30.27 -15.14
C GLY A 304 3.24 -31.50 -16.01
N GLY A 305 3.93 -32.62 -15.76
CA GLY A 305 3.69 -33.89 -16.42
C GLY A 305 2.29 -34.46 -16.12
N TYR A 306 1.82 -34.34 -14.88
CA TYR A 306 0.46 -34.74 -14.51
C TYR A 306 -0.59 -33.86 -15.20
N LEU A 307 -0.41 -32.54 -15.21
CA LEU A 307 -1.33 -31.63 -15.90
C LEU A 307 -1.38 -31.91 -17.40
N LEU A 308 -0.22 -32.11 -18.03
CA LEU A 308 -0.13 -32.50 -19.45
C LEU A 308 -0.86 -33.82 -19.71
N TYR A 309 -0.66 -34.82 -18.85
CA TYR A 309 -1.35 -36.10 -18.94
C TYR A 309 -2.87 -35.95 -18.82
N THR A 310 -3.36 -35.15 -17.88
CA THR A 310 -4.81 -34.89 -17.75
C THR A 310 -5.39 -34.10 -18.91
N ALA A 311 -4.62 -33.19 -19.51
CA ALA A 311 -5.03 -32.42 -20.68
C ALA A 311 -5.11 -33.28 -21.96
N LEU A 312 -4.23 -34.28 -22.06
CA LEU A 312 -4.20 -35.23 -23.18
C LEU A 312 -5.21 -36.38 -23.04
N ARG A 313 -5.85 -36.54 -21.87
CA ARG A 313 -6.94 -37.53 -21.72
C ARG A 313 -8.16 -37.07 -22.52
N PRO A 314 -8.72 -37.91 -23.41
CA PRO A 314 -9.94 -37.59 -24.12
C PRO A 314 -11.06 -37.36 -23.10
N LYS A 315 -11.71 -36.19 -23.17
CA LYS A 315 -12.88 -35.90 -22.36
C LYS A 315 -13.99 -36.85 -22.79
N THR A 316 -14.39 -37.77 -21.92
CA THR A 316 -15.61 -38.55 -22.10
C THR A 316 -16.78 -37.57 -22.08
N VAL A 317 -17.40 -37.38 -23.26
CA VAL A 317 -18.64 -36.62 -23.41
C VAL A 317 -19.74 -37.38 -22.68
N HIS A 318 -20.25 -36.80 -21.61
CA HIS A 318 -21.54 -37.16 -21.01
C HIS A 318 -22.46 -35.96 -21.11
#